data_AF-A0A5C6EE77-F1
#
_entry.id   AF-A0A5C6EE77-F1
#
_cell.length_a   1.000
_cell.length_b   1.000
_cell.length_c   1.000
_cell.angle_alpha   90.00
_cell.angle_beta   90.00
_cell.angle_gamma   90.00
#
_symmetry.space_group_name_H-M   'P 1'
#
loop_
_entity.id
_entity.type
_entity.pdbx_description
1 polymer ?
#
loop_
_entity_poly.entity_id
_entity_poly.type
_entity_poly.pdbx_seq_one_letter_code
_entity_poly.pdbx_strand_id
1 'polypeptide(L)'
;MDDQSYQRWLEQIAAYQDGSLSNEQLREFDQALQADEQKRAIFISVHEPTIGVMEVLRARFVASEESSATGSGLVPGVSFSPRRSTLLLASGIVLFLLIGFFWWAIHDDAFSGQVAEVTYEKQAVWQTASSDKSIRELTYLQPATNYMLRSGITRIKMSDGAVVSMTGPAAFTLVNGHENSSTPEKWPCDCRMNKAL
;
A
#
# COMPACT_ATOMS: atom_id res chain seq x y z
N MET A 1 27.86 19.77 -2.20
CA MET A 1 27.12 20.91 -2.79
C MET A 1 27.40 22.16 -1.98
N ASP A 2 27.67 23.31 -2.61
CA ASP A 2 27.81 24.59 -1.90
C ASP A 2 26.45 25.18 -1.47
N ASP A 3 26.47 26.17 -0.58
CA ASP A 3 25.26 26.78 0.00
C ASP A 3 24.35 27.43 -1.04
N GLN A 4 24.92 28.01 -2.11
CA GLN A 4 24.13 28.66 -3.15
C GLN A 4 23.40 27.62 -4.03
N SER A 5 24.09 26.54 -4.37
CA SER A 5 23.54 25.41 -5.12
C SER A 5 22.49 24.66 -4.30
N TYR A 6 22.68 24.55 -2.98
CA TYR A 6 21.67 24.01 -2.07
C TYR A 6 20.39 24.84 -2.09
N GLN A 7 20.50 26.17 -2.01
CA GLN A 7 19.34 27.06 -1.97
C GLN A 7 18.56 27.02 -3.28
N ARG A 8 19.25 27.05 -4.43
CA ARG A 8 18.60 26.89 -5.74
C ARG A 8 17.90 25.53 -5.86
N TRP A 9 18.49 24.47 -5.31
CA TRP A 9 17.86 23.16 -5.32
C TRP A 9 16.58 23.13 -4.49
N LEU A 10 16.57 23.76 -3.31
CA LEU A 10 15.36 23.90 -2.50
C LEU A 10 14.27 24.71 -3.21
N GLU A 11 14.63 25.79 -3.91
CA GLU A 11 13.68 26.57 -4.73
C GLU A 11 13.06 25.73 -5.85
N GLN A 12 13.85 24.88 -6.53
CA GLN A 12 13.34 23.95 -7.53
C GLN A 12 12.40 22.90 -6.92
N ILE A 13 12.71 22.37 -5.73
CA ILE A 13 11.81 21.44 -5.02
C ILE A 13 10.49 22.13 -4.67
N ALA A 14 10.51 23.39 -4.23
CA ALA A 14 9.30 24.16 -3.94
C ALA A 14 8.46 24.36 -5.21
N ALA A 15 9.08 24.75 -6.32
CA ALA A 15 8.43 24.91 -7.62
C ALA A 15 7.90 23.58 -8.20
N TYR A 16 8.52 22.45 -7.86
CA TYR A 16 7.99 21.13 -8.19
C TYR A 16 6.72 20.83 -7.38
N GLN A 17 6.73 21.12 -6.07
CA GLN A 17 5.60 20.86 -5.17
C GLN A 17 4.36 21.70 -5.47
N ASP A 18 4.54 22.94 -5.90
CA ASP A 18 3.43 23.82 -6.28
C ASP A 18 2.93 23.61 -7.73
N GLY A 19 3.64 22.78 -8.51
CA GLY A 19 3.32 22.48 -9.90
C GLY A 19 3.63 23.63 -10.87
N SER A 20 4.49 24.57 -10.50
CA SER A 20 4.87 25.72 -11.34
C SER A 20 5.95 25.42 -12.37
N LEU A 21 6.63 24.27 -12.28
CA LEU A 21 7.61 23.85 -13.29
C LEU A 21 6.94 23.60 -14.66
N SER A 22 7.53 24.15 -15.71
CA SER A 22 7.21 23.77 -17.09
C SER A 22 7.66 22.34 -17.39
N ASN A 23 7.13 21.73 -18.46
CA ASN A 23 7.50 20.36 -18.86
C ASN A 23 9.00 20.17 -19.10
N GLU A 24 9.68 21.19 -19.62
CA GLU A 24 11.13 21.14 -19.86
C GLU A 24 11.90 21.15 -18.53
N GLN A 25 11.53 22.04 -17.61
CA GLN A 25 12.13 22.12 -16.28
C GLN A 25 11.84 20.87 -15.44
N LEU A 26 10.66 20.27 -15.58
CA LEU A 26 10.31 19.01 -14.93
C LEU A 26 11.25 17.89 -15.38
N ARG A 27 11.51 17.78 -16.69
CA ARG A 27 12.44 16.80 -17.24
C ARG A 27 13.88 17.03 -16.75
N GLU A 28 14.33 18.28 -16.69
CA GLU A 28 15.65 18.63 -16.14
C GLU A 28 15.76 18.29 -14.65
N PHE A 29 14.70 18.54 -13.89
CA PHE A 29 14.60 18.20 -12.47
C PHE A 29 14.70 16.69 -12.25
N ASP A 30 13.94 15.90 -13.02
CA ASP A 30 13.98 14.43 -12.98
C ASP A 30 15.37 13.89 -13.35
N GLN A 31 15.99 14.46 -14.38
CA GLN A 31 17.35 14.09 -14.77
C GLN A 31 18.36 14.42 -13.65
N ALA A 32 18.21 15.56 -12.97
CA ALA A 32 19.05 15.93 -11.84
C ALA A 32 18.89 14.99 -10.64
N LEU A 33 17.68 14.51 -10.36
CA LEU A 33 17.40 13.51 -9.32
C LEU A 33 18.05 12.15 -9.60
N GLN A 34 18.09 11.75 -10.88
CA GLN A 34 18.72 10.51 -11.30
C GLN A 34 20.25 10.60 -11.27
N ALA A 35 20.80 11.73 -11.73
CA ALA A 35 22.25 11.91 -11.89
C ALA A 35 22.99 12.18 -10.57
N ASP A 36 22.36 12.84 -9.60
CA ASP A 36 23.02 13.29 -8.36
C ASP A 36 22.34 12.69 -7.11
N GLU A 37 23.07 11.80 -6.43
CA GLU A 37 22.63 11.16 -5.19
C GLU A 37 22.40 12.15 -4.04
N GLN A 38 23.20 13.21 -3.95
CA GLN A 38 23.05 14.23 -2.90
C GLN A 38 21.74 15.01 -3.09
N LYS A 39 21.43 15.39 -4.33
CA LYS A 39 20.15 16.05 -4.66
C LYS A 39 18.95 15.17 -4.37
N ARG A 40 19.04 13.88 -4.69
CA ARG A 40 18.01 12.87 -4.38
C ARG A 40 17.79 12.72 -2.87
N ALA A 41 18.87 12.64 -2.09
CA ALA A 41 18.76 12.55 -0.63
C ALA A 41 18.06 13.78 -0.02
N ILE A 42 18.38 14.98 -0.50
CA ILE A 42 17.72 16.22 -0.07
C ILE A 42 16.24 16.21 -0.44
N PHE A 43 15.90 15.82 -1.67
CA PHE A 43 14.51 15.72 -2.12
C PHE A 43 13.69 14.78 -1.22
N ILE A 44 14.23 13.60 -0.90
CA ILE A 44 13.59 12.64 0.01
C ILE A 44 13.39 13.27 1.40
N SER A 45 14.42 13.93 1.94
CA SER A 45 14.34 14.54 3.28
C SER A 45 13.31 15.68 3.37
N VAL A 46 13.09 16.41 2.28
CA VAL A 46 12.09 17.49 2.21
C VAL A 46 10.68 16.91 2.06
N HIS A 47 10.51 15.76 1.41
CA HIS A 47 9.21 15.11 1.23
C HIS A 47 8.75 14.27 2.41
N GLU A 48 9.66 13.72 3.21
CA GLU A 48 9.33 12.86 4.35
C GLU A 48 8.37 13.52 5.36
N PRO A 49 8.54 14.79 5.77
CA PRO A 49 7.59 15.46 6.66
C PRO A 49 6.21 15.65 6.04
N THR A 50 6.14 15.91 4.73
CA THR A 50 4.89 16.17 4.01
C THR A 50 3.99 14.94 3.99
N ILE A 51 4.58 13.74 3.90
CA ILE A 51 3.86 12.47 3.99
C ILE A 51 3.19 12.34 5.36
N GLY A 52 3.91 12.65 6.44
CA GLY A 52 3.34 12.60 7.80
C GLY A 52 2.15 13.54 8.00
N VAL A 53 2.22 14.76 7.46
CA VAL A 53 1.10 15.72 7.51
C VAL A 53 -0.10 15.23 6.71
N MET A 54 0.12 14.71 5.50
CA MET A 54 -0.94 14.13 4.68
C MET A 54 -1.63 12.95 5.36
N GLU A 55 -0.88 12.07 6.03
CA GLU A 55 -1.45 10.93 6.76
C GLU A 55 -2.33 11.39 7.92
N VAL A 56 -1.90 12.39 8.69
CA VAL A 56 -2.72 12.97 9.78
C VAL A 56 -4.00 13.61 9.24
N LEU A 57 -3.92 14.34 8.12
CA LEU A 57 -5.09 14.95 7.49
C LEU A 57 -6.06 13.88 6.96
N ARG A 58 -5.54 12.86 6.28
CA ARG A 58 -6.34 11.75 5.75
C ARG A 58 -7.09 11.01 6.86
N ALA A 59 -6.41 10.72 7.97
CA ALA A 59 -7.04 10.10 9.14
C ALA A 59 -8.21 10.93 9.69
N ARG A 60 -8.09 12.27 9.69
CA ARG A 60 -9.17 13.17 10.13
C ARG A 60 -10.36 13.20 9.17
N PHE A 61 -10.12 13.15 7.85
CA PHE A 61 -11.20 13.10 6.87
C PHE A 61 -12.00 11.80 6.96
N VAL A 62 -11.33 10.66 7.05
CA VAL A 62 -12.01 9.35 7.19
C VAL A 62 -12.86 9.31 8.47
N ALA A 63 -12.32 9.79 9.60
CA ALA A 63 -13.08 9.88 10.85
C ALA A 63 -14.30 10.83 10.75
N SER A 64 -14.27 11.82 9.86
CA SER A 64 -15.39 12.73 9.63
C SER A 64 -16.49 12.12 8.76
N GLU A 65 -16.16 11.23 7.82
CA GLU A 65 -17.14 10.61 6.91
C GLU A 65 -17.92 9.48 7.59
N GLU A 66 -17.30 8.71 8.49
CA GLU A 66 -17.98 7.68 9.28
C GLU A 66 -19.10 8.26 10.16
N SER A 67 -19.05 9.55 10.50
CA SER A 67 -20.09 10.22 11.26
C SER A 67 -21.30 10.69 10.42
N SER A 68 -21.24 10.57 9.08
CA SER A 68 -22.30 11.07 8.17
C SER A 68 -23.06 9.99 7.39
N ALA A 69 -22.64 8.72 7.44
CA ALA A 69 -23.26 7.64 6.67
C ALA A 69 -24.40 6.93 7.44
N THR A 70 -25.51 7.62 7.69
CA THR A 70 -26.83 7.00 7.96
C THR A 70 -27.81 7.45 6.87
N GLY A 71 -27.61 7.00 5.64
CA GLY A 71 -28.42 7.36 4.48
C GLY A 71 -28.58 6.19 3.54
N SER A 72 -29.49 5.28 3.88
CA SER A 72 -29.90 4.15 3.04
C SER A 72 -30.67 4.66 1.82
N GLY A 73 -30.02 4.67 0.65
CA GLY A 73 -30.63 4.97 -0.64
C GLY A 73 -30.70 3.72 -1.50
N LEU A 74 -31.88 3.09 -1.55
CA LEU A 74 -32.21 1.98 -2.44
C LEU A 74 -32.16 2.45 -3.91
N VAL A 75 -31.31 1.82 -4.73
CA VAL A 75 -31.25 2.05 -6.18
C VAL A 75 -32.29 1.16 -6.88
N PRO A 76 -33.15 1.68 -7.77
CA PRO A 76 -34.19 0.90 -8.44
C PRO A 76 -33.62 0.01 -9.54
N GLY A 77 -34.08 -1.24 -9.56
CA GLY A 77 -33.69 -2.27 -10.49
C GLY A 77 -34.12 -2.01 -11.94
N VAL A 78 -33.19 -2.23 -12.86
CA VAL A 78 -33.43 -2.15 -14.30
C VAL A 78 -33.91 -3.53 -14.79
N SER A 79 -35.16 -3.58 -15.25
CA SER A 79 -35.79 -4.76 -15.82
C SER A 79 -35.41 -4.91 -17.30
N PHE A 80 -34.67 -5.97 -17.64
CA PHE A 80 -34.37 -6.34 -19.02
C PHE A 80 -35.33 -7.43 -19.50
N SER A 81 -36.20 -7.10 -20.45
CA SER A 81 -37.09 -8.06 -21.10
C SER A 81 -36.36 -8.87 -22.19
N PRO A 82 -36.61 -10.19 -22.33
CA PRO A 82 -35.92 -11.01 -23.31
C PRO A 82 -36.78 -11.20 -24.57
N ARG A 83 -36.44 -10.53 -25.67
CA ARG A 83 -37.00 -10.89 -26.99
C ARG A 83 -35.95 -10.83 -28.11
N ARG A 84 -35.66 -12.04 -28.60
CA ARG A 84 -35.24 -12.40 -29.97
C ARG A 84 -33.86 -11.91 -30.42
N SER A 85 -32.85 -12.77 -30.36
CA SER A 85 -31.78 -12.83 -31.38
C SER A 85 -30.97 -14.13 -31.26
N THR A 86 -31.47 -15.22 -31.84
CA THR A 86 -30.76 -16.51 -31.91
C THR A 86 -29.69 -16.58 -33.00
N LEU A 87 -29.36 -15.44 -33.64
CA LEU A 87 -28.34 -15.36 -34.69
C LEU A 87 -27.00 -14.75 -34.23
N LEU A 88 -26.88 -14.33 -32.96
CA LEU A 88 -25.65 -13.77 -32.36
C LEU A 88 -24.89 -14.74 -31.43
N LEU A 89 -25.35 -15.98 -31.28
CA LEU A 89 -24.74 -16.95 -30.36
C LEU A 89 -23.39 -17.51 -30.84
N ALA A 90 -23.17 -17.58 -32.15
CA ALA A 90 -21.92 -18.16 -32.69
C ALA A 90 -20.72 -17.20 -32.61
N SER A 91 -20.91 -15.89 -32.79
CA SER A 91 -19.83 -14.90 -32.61
C SER A 91 -19.49 -14.67 -31.14
N GLY A 92 -20.49 -14.81 -30.25
CA GLY A 92 -20.29 -14.68 -28.81
C GLY A 92 -19.33 -15.72 -28.25
N ILE A 93 -19.44 -16.98 -28.65
CA ILE A 93 -18.59 -18.07 -28.14
C ILE A 93 -17.12 -17.85 -28.51
N VAL A 94 -16.84 -17.48 -29.76
CA VAL A 94 -15.45 -17.23 -30.21
C VAL A 94 -14.86 -16.03 -29.48
N LEU A 95 -15.63 -14.95 -29.29
CA LEU A 95 -15.18 -13.78 -28.54
C LEU A 95 -14.96 -14.12 -27.05
N PHE A 96 -15.84 -14.93 -26.45
CA PHE A 96 -15.71 -15.36 -25.04
C PHE A 96 -14.49 -16.25 -24.83
N LEU A 97 -14.17 -17.13 -25.77
CA LEU A 97 -12.96 -17.96 -25.74
C LEU A 97 -11.70 -17.11 -25.91
N LEU A 98 -11.70 -16.10 -26.79
CA LEU A 98 -10.58 -15.18 -26.95
C LEU A 98 -10.37 -14.30 -25.71
N ILE A 99 -11.46 -13.77 -25.14
CA ILE A 99 -11.40 -13.00 -23.88
C ILE A 99 -10.93 -13.89 -22.73
N GLY A 100 -11.46 -15.10 -22.60
CA GLY A 100 -11.04 -16.04 -21.57
C GLY A 100 -9.57 -16.46 -21.71
N PHE A 101 -9.09 -16.67 -22.94
CA PHE A 101 -7.70 -16.99 -23.21
C PHE A 101 -6.76 -15.81 -22.94
N PHE A 102 -7.13 -14.59 -23.32
CA PHE A 102 -6.35 -13.39 -22.98
C PHE A 102 -6.35 -13.11 -21.47
N TRP A 103 -7.49 -13.30 -20.80
CA TRP A 103 -7.60 -13.11 -19.36
C TRP A 103 -6.76 -14.15 -18.61
N TRP A 104 -6.81 -15.42 -19.05
CA TRP A 104 -5.95 -16.47 -18.53
C TRP A 104 -4.47 -16.20 -18.79
N ALA A 105 -4.08 -15.82 -20.02
CA ALA A 105 -2.69 -15.51 -20.37
C ALA A 105 -2.13 -14.26 -19.65
N ILE A 106 -2.98 -13.33 -19.21
CA ILE A 106 -2.59 -12.17 -18.40
C ILE A 106 -2.59 -12.51 -16.89
N HIS A 107 -3.30 -13.56 -16.45
CA HIS A 107 -3.36 -13.97 -15.04
C HIS A 107 -2.53 -15.21 -14.70
N ASP A 108 -1.91 -15.83 -15.70
CA ASP A 108 -0.94 -16.92 -15.53
C ASP A 108 0.48 -16.44 -15.17
N ASP A 109 0.64 -15.17 -14.78
CA ASP A 109 1.71 -14.80 -13.85
C ASP A 109 1.38 -15.45 -12.51
N ALA A 110 1.75 -16.74 -12.45
CA ALA A 110 1.59 -17.64 -11.35
C ALA A 110 1.95 -16.94 -10.03
N PHE A 111 0.91 -16.78 -9.22
CA PHE A 111 0.92 -16.55 -7.79
C PHE A 111 1.84 -17.58 -7.11
N SER A 112 3.15 -17.34 -7.13
CA SER A 112 4.13 -18.13 -6.41
C SER A 112 4.15 -17.70 -4.95
N GLY A 113 3.06 -17.93 -4.20
CA GLY A 113 3.04 -17.96 -2.73
C GLY A 113 3.68 -16.78 -1.96
N GLN A 114 3.89 -15.61 -2.57
CA GLN A 114 4.53 -14.46 -1.95
C GLN A 114 3.44 -13.44 -1.60
N VAL A 115 3.05 -13.41 -0.33
CA VAL A 115 1.81 -12.73 0.09
C VAL A 115 2.06 -11.24 0.38
N ALA A 116 3.26 -10.86 0.78
CA ALA A 116 3.56 -9.49 1.17
C ALA A 116 5.08 -9.21 1.18
N GLU A 117 5.48 -8.14 0.49
CA GLU A 117 6.85 -7.60 0.50
C GLU A 117 6.93 -6.45 1.52
N VAL A 118 7.95 -6.47 2.38
CA VAL A 118 8.17 -5.42 3.38
C VAL A 118 9.16 -4.39 2.83
N THR A 119 8.68 -3.17 2.61
CA THR A 119 9.54 -2.02 2.29
C THR A 119 9.92 -1.28 3.58
N TYR A 120 11.12 -0.69 3.63
CA TYR A 120 11.69 0.01 4.80
C TYR A 120 12.05 -0.88 6.00
N GLU A 121 12.47 -2.13 5.74
CA GLU A 121 12.88 -3.10 6.77
C GLU A 121 13.88 -2.53 7.80
N LYS A 122 14.85 -1.74 7.34
CA LYS A 122 15.91 -1.16 8.20
C LYS A 122 15.39 -0.17 9.25
N GLN A 123 14.14 0.30 9.12
CA GLN A 123 13.52 1.29 10.01
C GLN A 123 12.48 0.67 10.95
N ALA A 124 12.23 -0.64 10.87
CA ALA A 124 11.22 -1.35 11.64
C ALA A 124 11.85 -2.39 12.59
N VAL A 125 11.37 -2.44 13.84
CA VAL A 125 11.77 -3.47 14.80
C VAL A 125 10.64 -4.47 14.98
N TRP A 126 10.84 -5.66 14.43
CA TRP A 126 9.86 -6.74 14.41
C TRP A 126 10.03 -7.72 15.57
N GLN A 127 8.92 -8.25 16.07
CA GLN A 127 8.90 -9.41 16.95
C GLN A 127 7.82 -10.40 16.47
N THR A 128 8.21 -11.66 16.29
CA THR A 128 7.31 -12.78 16.01
C THR A 128 7.15 -13.63 17.26
N ALA A 129 6.03 -14.33 17.37
CA ALA A 129 5.81 -15.28 18.45
C ALA A 129 6.70 -16.54 18.34
N SER A 130 7.21 -16.85 17.14
CA SER A 130 8.19 -17.92 16.94
C SER A 130 9.53 -17.50 17.54
N SER A 131 10.07 -18.32 18.44
CA SER A 131 11.34 -18.12 19.16
C SER A 131 12.57 -18.31 18.28
N ASP A 132 12.41 -18.54 16.97
CA ASP A 132 13.53 -18.77 16.08
C ASP A 132 14.07 -17.47 15.47
N LYS A 133 15.39 -17.44 15.32
CA LYS A 133 16.26 -16.27 15.29
C LYS A 133 15.97 -15.28 14.15
N SER A 134 16.06 -13.99 14.53
CA SER A 134 16.36 -12.81 13.72
C SER A 134 15.50 -12.55 12.48
N ILE A 135 14.39 -11.85 12.70
CA ILE A 135 13.59 -11.10 11.71
C ILE A 135 14.37 -9.87 11.17
N ARG A 136 15.69 -9.98 11.00
CA ARG A 136 16.49 -8.88 10.43
C ARG A 136 16.58 -8.98 8.90
N GLU A 137 16.00 -10.02 8.31
CA GLU A 137 16.04 -10.33 6.88
C GLU A 137 14.71 -10.95 6.37
N LEU A 138 13.56 -10.52 6.90
CA LEU A 138 12.28 -10.95 6.34
C LEU A 138 11.90 -10.03 5.18
N THR A 139 12.43 -10.33 4.00
CA THR A 139 11.96 -9.72 2.74
C THR A 139 10.48 -10.04 2.49
N TYR A 140 10.00 -11.18 3.01
CA TYR A 140 8.65 -11.68 2.78
C TYR A 140 7.98 -12.09 4.10
N LEU A 141 6.69 -11.74 4.23
CA LEU A 141 5.86 -12.17 5.35
C LEU A 141 5.12 -13.47 5.02
N GLN A 142 5.03 -14.36 6.01
CA GLN A 142 4.32 -15.63 5.94
C GLN A 142 2.85 -15.46 6.34
N PRO A 143 1.91 -16.11 5.63
CA PRO A 143 0.51 -16.11 6.02
C PRO A 143 0.29 -16.85 7.35
N ALA A 144 -0.84 -16.57 8.01
CA ALA A 144 -1.25 -17.14 9.30
C ALA A 144 -0.22 -16.95 10.44
N THR A 145 0.76 -16.06 10.25
CA THR A 145 1.76 -15.72 11.26
C THR A 145 1.38 -14.40 11.94
N ASN A 146 1.50 -14.38 13.26
CA ASN A 146 1.27 -13.19 14.06
C ASN A 146 2.55 -12.34 14.11
N TYR A 147 2.44 -11.11 13.62
CA TYR A 147 3.52 -10.14 13.60
C TYR A 147 3.24 -9.02 14.58
N MET A 148 4.27 -8.59 15.31
CA MET A 148 4.22 -7.41 16.16
C MET A 148 5.32 -6.43 15.76
N LEU A 149 4.91 -5.25 15.31
CA LEU A 149 5.77 -4.10 15.07
C LEU A 149 5.91 -3.35 16.39
N ARG A 150 7.09 -3.38 17.03
CA ARG A 150 7.30 -2.70 18.32
C ARG A 150 7.43 -1.19 18.18
N SER A 151 8.15 -0.74 17.16
CA SER A 151 8.43 0.67 16.89
C SER A 151 8.84 0.87 15.43
N GLY A 152 8.70 2.10 14.93
CA GLY A 152 9.02 2.48 13.55
C GLY A 152 7.81 2.52 12.65
N ILE A 153 8.06 2.75 11.36
CA ILE A 153 7.04 2.77 10.29
C ILE A 153 7.44 1.69 9.29
N THR A 154 6.47 0.93 8.78
CA THR A 154 6.68 -0.05 7.73
C THR A 154 5.62 0.05 6.67
N ARG A 155 5.96 -0.33 5.44
CA ARG A 155 5.00 -0.49 4.33
C ARG A 155 5.02 -1.93 3.87
N ILE A 156 3.84 -2.53 3.87
CA ILE A 156 3.62 -3.88 3.37
C ILE A 156 2.94 -3.76 2.03
N LYS A 157 3.62 -4.22 0.97
CA LYS A 157 3.05 -4.31 -0.37
C LYS A 157 2.49 -5.72 -0.55
N MET A 158 1.18 -5.81 -0.73
CA MET A 158 0.45 -7.05 -1.00
C MET A 158 0.64 -7.48 -2.46
N SER A 159 0.35 -8.75 -2.74
CA SER A 159 0.43 -9.33 -4.09
C SER A 159 -0.51 -8.68 -5.12
N ASP A 160 -1.65 -8.14 -4.68
CA ASP A 160 -2.59 -7.38 -5.52
C ASP A 160 -2.14 -5.93 -5.79
N GLY A 161 -0.96 -5.54 -5.27
CA GLY A 161 -0.41 -4.20 -5.36
C GLY A 161 -0.91 -3.24 -4.29
N ALA A 162 -1.82 -3.66 -3.40
CA ALA A 162 -2.24 -2.83 -2.26
C ALA A 162 -1.05 -2.57 -1.33
N VAL A 163 -0.93 -1.33 -0.84
CA VAL A 163 0.14 -0.94 0.09
C VAL A 163 -0.48 -0.57 1.42
N VAL A 164 -0.07 -1.26 2.48
CA VAL A 164 -0.50 -1.02 3.85
C VAL A 164 0.67 -0.40 4.62
N SER A 165 0.53 0.86 5.01
CA SER A 165 1.46 1.51 5.93
C SER A 165 1.02 1.25 7.37
N MET A 166 1.97 0.92 8.25
CA MET A 166 1.70 0.76 9.67
C MET A 166 2.77 1.44 10.50
N THR A 167 2.36 1.98 11.65
CA THR A 167 3.23 2.63 12.63
C THR A 167 3.15 1.85 13.94
N GLY A 168 4.30 1.50 14.49
CA GLY A 168 4.38 0.79 15.78
C GLY A 168 3.98 1.67 16.97
N PRO A 169 3.50 1.08 18.08
CA PRO A 169 3.32 -0.35 18.29
C PRO A 169 2.04 -0.88 17.64
N ALA A 170 2.15 -1.91 16.81
CA ALA A 170 1.02 -2.52 16.10
C ALA A 170 1.18 -4.05 16.03
N ALA A 171 0.07 -4.77 16.05
CA ALA A 171 0.04 -6.21 15.85
C ALA A 171 -0.94 -6.53 14.71
N PHE A 172 -0.56 -7.48 13.85
CA PHE A 172 -1.40 -7.92 12.76
C PHE A 172 -1.11 -9.38 12.39
N THR A 173 -2.04 -9.96 11.66
CA THR A 173 -1.96 -11.31 11.12
C THR A 173 -2.29 -11.25 9.64
N LEU A 174 -1.47 -11.87 8.80
CA LEU A 174 -1.81 -12.03 7.39
C LEU A 174 -2.83 -13.15 7.25
N VAL A 175 -4.06 -12.79 6.90
CA VAL A 175 -5.13 -13.74 6.57
C VAL A 175 -5.10 -14.04 5.08
N ASN A 176 -5.11 -15.32 4.72
CA ASN A 176 -5.31 -15.72 3.33
C ASN A 176 -6.77 -15.42 2.98
N GLY A 177 -7.02 -14.60 1.96
CA GLY A 177 -8.36 -14.17 1.53
C GLY A 177 -9.31 -15.28 1.08
N HIS A 178 -8.91 -16.55 1.19
CA HIS A 178 -9.69 -17.73 0.82
C HIS A 178 -10.20 -18.57 2.00
N GLU A 179 -9.75 -18.32 3.24
CA GLU A 179 -10.27 -19.04 4.40
C GLU A 179 -11.49 -18.32 4.99
N ASN A 180 -12.65 -18.96 4.88
CA ASN A 180 -13.87 -18.57 5.57
C ASN A 180 -13.56 -18.33 7.05
N SER A 181 -13.77 -17.10 7.51
CA SER A 181 -13.42 -16.61 8.83
C SER A 181 -13.95 -17.50 9.96
N SER A 182 -13.16 -18.46 10.43
CA SER A 182 -13.29 -18.95 11.79
C SER A 182 -12.71 -17.87 12.71
N THR A 183 -13.54 -17.38 13.62
CA THR A 183 -13.25 -16.35 14.63
C THR A 183 -11.79 -16.33 15.10
N PRO A 184 -11.10 -15.17 15.09
CA PRO A 184 -9.72 -15.07 15.56
C PRO A 184 -9.63 -15.54 17.00
N GLU A 185 -8.67 -16.44 17.26
CA GLU A 185 -8.34 -16.90 18.59
C GLU A 185 -7.99 -15.67 19.46
N LYS A 186 -8.74 -15.51 20.56
CA LYS A 186 -8.70 -14.33 21.40
C LYS A 186 -7.31 -14.23 22.05
N TRP A 187 -6.57 -13.18 21.72
CA TRP A 187 -5.24 -12.94 22.29
C TRP A 187 -5.31 -12.90 23.82
N PRO A 188 -4.39 -13.57 24.54
CA PRO A 188 -4.17 -13.31 25.94
C PRO A 188 -3.49 -11.93 26.04
N CYS A 189 -4.28 -10.89 26.31
CA CYS A 189 -3.76 -9.60 26.73
C CYS A 189 -3.12 -9.75 28.11
N ASP A 190 -1.92 -10.31 28.20
CA ASP A 190 -1.16 -10.35 29.44
C ASP A 190 -0.48 -8.99 29.65
N CYS A 191 -1.29 -7.99 30.00
CA CYS A 191 -0.85 -6.67 30.43
C CYS A 191 -0.22 -6.75 31.83
N ARG A 192 0.81 -7.57 32.03
CA ARG A 192 1.69 -7.44 33.19
C ARG A 192 2.65 -6.28 32.93
N MET A 193 2.19 -5.07 33.25
CA MET A 193 3.09 -3.95 33.50
C MET A 193 4.10 -4.38 34.56
N ASN A 194 5.35 -4.53 34.16
CA ASN A 194 6.48 -4.60 35.08
C ASN A 194 6.47 -3.32 35.92
N LYS A 195 6.10 -3.44 37.20
CA LYS A 195 6.40 -2.39 38.18
C LYS A 195 7.91 -2.28 38.26
N ALA A 196 8.44 -1.13 37.86
CA ALA A 196 9.82 -0.76 38.10
C ALA A 196 10.09 -0.78 39.62
N LEU A 197 11.19 -1.42 40.00
CA LEU A 197 11.85 -1.31 41.31
C LEU A 197 12.81 -0.12 41.27
#